data_AF-A0A9Q0ZSM1-F1
#
_entry.id   AF-A0A9Q0ZSM1-F1
#
_cell.length_a   1.000
_cell.length_b   1.000
_cell.length_c   1.000
_cell.angle_alpha   90.00
_cell.angle_beta   90.00
_cell.angle_gamma   90.00
#
_symmetry.space_group_name_H-M   'P 1'
#
loop_
_entity.id
_entity.type
_entity.pdbx_description
1 polymer ?
#
loop_
_entity_poly.entity_id
_entity_poly.type
_entity_poly.pdbx_seq_one_letter_code
_entity_poly.pdbx_strand_id
1 'polypeptide(L)'
;MLKQSGDCCLAAAAMTASYLPATQDSIALASKAEDPFEAISILHKIPETPSSSPDALRVLRDYKDQLEKDPTVCNHLSSRYEALVELNLCGYVEPFSRVEISHIARLINLPVHLVEKRLTLLSIKILMLEILESLNGPTGYLFVHIFETPP
;
A
#
# COMPACT_ATOMS: atom_id res chain seq x y z
N MET A 1 -16.46 -15.67 14.47
CA MET A 1 -16.40 -14.20 14.32
C MET A 1 -15.94 -13.60 15.63
N LEU A 2 -14.67 -13.20 15.73
CA LEU A 2 -14.13 -12.48 16.89
C LEU A 2 -13.26 -11.33 16.38
N LYS A 3 -13.38 -10.20 17.06
CA LYS A 3 -13.10 -8.83 16.63
C LYS A 3 -11.88 -8.27 17.38
N GLN A 4 -11.09 -7.46 16.66
CA GLN A 4 -10.18 -6.37 17.08
C GLN A 4 -9.10 -6.61 18.15
N SER A 5 -7.83 -6.34 17.78
CA SER A 5 -6.85 -5.61 18.60
C SER A 5 -5.59 -5.28 17.77
N GLY A 6 -5.10 -4.03 17.85
CA GLY A 6 -3.74 -3.66 17.42
C GLY A 6 -3.64 -2.46 16.47
N ASP A 7 -3.74 -1.24 17.02
CA ASP A 7 -3.40 0.00 16.32
C ASP A 7 -1.87 0.07 16.05
N CYS A 8 -1.46 -0.06 14.79
CA CYS A 8 -0.09 0.24 14.33
C CYS A 8 -0.10 1.09 13.05
N CYS A 9 -0.98 2.09 12.96
CA CYS A 9 -0.90 3.10 11.90
C CYS A 9 -0.09 4.30 12.39
N LEU A 10 1.14 4.39 11.88
CA LEU A 10 2.09 5.49 12.03
C LEU A 10 1.43 6.87 12.05
N ALA A 11 1.85 7.65 13.06
CA ALA A 11 1.41 9.01 13.31
C ALA A 11 1.55 9.92 12.08
N ALA A 12 0.43 10.45 11.61
CA ALA A 12 0.39 11.50 10.60
C ALA A 12 0.87 12.83 11.18
N ALA A 13 2.12 13.20 10.91
CA ALA A 13 2.64 14.52 11.18
C ALA A 13 2.08 15.52 10.16
N ALA A 14 1.35 16.51 10.66
CA ALA A 14 0.83 17.63 9.88
C ALA A 14 1.95 18.60 9.48
N MET A 15 2.08 18.90 8.19
CA MET A 15 2.74 20.11 7.69
C MET A 15 2.03 20.60 6.43
N THR A 16 1.78 21.90 6.39
CA THR A 16 0.89 22.64 5.49
C THR A 16 1.16 22.45 3.99
N ALA A 17 0.39 21.58 3.36
CA ALA A 17 0.01 21.64 1.95
C ALA A 17 -1.51 21.44 1.88
N SER A 18 -2.19 21.99 0.87
CA SER A 18 -3.64 21.84 0.72
C SER A 18 -4.01 20.39 0.35
N TYR A 19 -4.02 19.51 1.35
CA TYR A 19 -4.37 18.10 1.19
C TYR A 19 -5.88 17.96 0.94
N LEU A 20 -6.23 17.14 -0.05
CA LEU A 20 -7.60 16.71 -0.26
C LEU A 20 -7.91 15.56 0.70
N PRO A 21 -9.11 15.47 1.28
CA PRO A 21 -9.47 14.32 2.11
C PRO A 21 -9.39 13.04 1.27
N ALA A 22 -8.91 11.93 1.83
CA ALA A 22 -8.78 10.67 1.10
C ALA A 22 -10.13 9.92 1.00
N THR A 23 -11.14 10.62 0.49
CA THR A 23 -12.49 10.10 0.24
C THR A 23 -12.65 9.67 -1.21
N GLN A 24 -13.64 8.81 -1.48
CA GLN A 24 -13.99 8.35 -2.82
C GLN A 24 -14.23 9.52 -3.80
N ASP A 25 -14.71 10.66 -3.32
CA ASP A 25 -14.95 11.87 -4.11
C ASP A 25 -13.65 12.51 -4.63
N SER A 26 -12.58 12.47 -3.84
CA SER A 26 -11.27 13.01 -4.20
C SER A 26 -10.57 12.16 -5.26
N ILE A 27 -10.77 10.85 -5.20
CA ILE A 27 -10.29 9.92 -6.23
C ILE A 27 -11.11 10.08 -7.52
N ALA A 28 -12.43 10.27 -7.38
CA ALA A 28 -13.30 10.54 -8.51
C ALA A 28 -12.91 11.84 -9.25
N LEU A 29 -12.42 12.86 -8.53
CA LEU A 29 -11.85 14.07 -9.13
C LEU A 29 -10.61 13.76 -9.97
N ALA A 30 -9.69 12.92 -9.48
CA ALA A 30 -8.51 12.52 -10.25
C ALA A 30 -8.88 11.71 -11.50
N SER A 31 -9.90 10.84 -11.41
CA SER A 31 -10.37 10.03 -12.54
C SER A 31 -11.08 10.84 -13.64
N LYS A 32 -11.53 12.06 -13.31
CA LYS A 32 -12.24 12.96 -14.23
C LYS A 32 -11.33 14.00 -14.88
N ALA A 33 -10.06 14.08 -14.47
CA ALA A 33 -9.12 15.04 -15.02
C ALA A 33 -8.80 14.70 -16.48
N GLU A 34 -8.87 15.70 -17.35
CA GLU A 34 -8.52 15.54 -18.77
C GLU A 34 -7.00 15.50 -18.97
N ASP A 35 -6.26 16.17 -18.08
CA ASP A 35 -4.80 16.26 -18.13
C ASP A 35 -4.12 15.30 -17.13
N PRO A 36 -3.10 14.52 -17.57
CA PRO A 36 -2.37 13.62 -16.69
C PRO A 36 -1.68 14.34 -15.51
N PHE A 37 -1.13 15.55 -15.71
CA PHE A 37 -0.44 16.27 -14.63
C PHE A 37 -1.42 16.73 -13.57
N GLU A 38 -2.63 17.13 -13.95
CA GLU A 38 -3.70 17.47 -13.02
C GLU A 38 -4.15 16.24 -12.21
N ALA A 39 -4.42 15.11 -12.87
CA ALA A 39 -4.78 13.85 -12.21
C ALA A 39 -3.74 13.44 -11.17
N ILE A 40 -2.47 13.52 -11.54
CA ILE A 40 -1.33 13.19 -10.68
C ILE A 40 -1.17 14.19 -9.53
N SER A 41 -1.36 15.48 -9.79
CA SER A 41 -1.32 16.52 -8.76
C SER A 41 -2.41 16.27 -7.71
N ILE A 42 -3.61 15.89 -8.14
CA ILE A 42 -4.72 15.53 -7.26
C ILE A 42 -4.36 14.28 -6.44
N LEU A 43 -3.84 13.23 -7.09
CA LEU A 43 -3.40 12.00 -6.40
C LEU A 43 -2.26 12.23 -5.39
N HIS A 44 -1.37 13.19 -5.64
CA HIS A 44 -0.30 13.54 -4.70
C HIS A 44 -0.83 14.35 -3.50
N LYS A 45 -1.94 15.08 -3.67
CA LYS A 45 -2.61 15.82 -2.60
C LYS A 45 -3.50 14.93 -1.72
N ILE A 46 -3.78 13.70 -2.13
CA ILE A 46 -4.52 12.73 -1.32
C ILE A 46 -3.51 12.09 -0.34
N PRO A 47 -3.72 12.22 0.98
CA PRO A 47 -2.84 11.62 1.96
C PRO A 47 -2.88 10.10 1.87
N GLU A 48 -1.76 9.48 2.20
CA GLU A 48 -1.61 8.03 2.28
C GLU A 48 -2.56 7.48 3.35
N THR A 49 -3.74 7.04 2.93
CA THR A 49 -4.69 6.37 3.83
C THR A 49 -5.09 5.02 3.24
N PRO A 50 -5.18 3.98 4.07
CA PRO A 50 -5.37 2.60 3.63
C PRO A 50 -6.72 2.33 2.94
N SER A 51 -7.71 3.24 3.02
CA SER A 51 -9.02 3.05 2.39
C SER A 51 -9.10 3.50 0.92
N SER A 52 -8.11 4.25 0.42
CA SER A 52 -8.12 4.89 -0.92
C SER A 52 -7.59 3.99 -2.06
N SER A 53 -7.63 2.68 -1.85
CA SER A 53 -6.64 1.72 -2.36
C SER A 53 -6.72 1.36 -3.86
N PRO A 54 -7.84 0.85 -4.41
CA PRO A 54 -7.83 0.26 -5.75
C PRO A 54 -7.97 1.33 -6.83
N ASP A 55 -8.79 2.34 -6.58
CA ASP A 55 -9.09 3.37 -7.59
C ASP A 55 -7.88 4.29 -7.83
N ALA A 56 -7.10 4.63 -6.80
CA ALA A 56 -5.85 5.37 -6.99
C ALA A 56 -4.83 4.58 -7.84
N LEU A 57 -4.75 3.25 -7.64
CA LEU A 57 -3.91 2.38 -8.47
C LEU A 57 -4.40 2.27 -9.92
N ARG A 58 -5.72 2.37 -10.14
CA ARG A 58 -6.30 2.38 -11.48
C ARG A 58 -5.96 3.68 -12.21
N VAL A 59 -6.20 4.83 -11.57
CA VAL A 59 -5.87 6.15 -12.13
C VAL A 59 -4.38 6.22 -12.52
N LEU A 60 -3.46 5.82 -11.64
CA LEU A 60 -2.02 5.83 -11.96
C LEU A 60 -1.63 4.90 -13.11
N ARG A 61 -2.34 3.78 -13.28
CA ARG A 61 -2.11 2.83 -14.36
C ARG A 61 -2.60 3.38 -15.69
N ASP A 62 -3.77 4.00 -15.71
CA ASP A 62 -4.40 4.53 -16.91
C ASP A 62 -3.60 5.71 -17.51
N TYR A 63 -2.93 6.48 -16.66
CA TYR A 63 -2.04 7.56 -17.11
C TYR A 63 -0.61 7.12 -17.40
N LYS A 64 -0.20 5.90 -17.01
CA LYS A 64 1.20 5.42 -17.13
C LYS A 64 1.74 5.57 -18.56
N ASP A 65 0.93 5.21 -19.56
CA ASP A 65 1.32 5.28 -20.97
C ASP A 65 1.44 6.74 -21.47
N GLN A 66 0.70 7.67 -20.86
CA GLN A 66 0.75 9.09 -21.20
C GLN A 66 1.94 9.82 -20.54
N LEU A 67 2.50 9.21 -19.48
CA LEU A 67 3.56 9.77 -18.64
C LEU A 67 4.97 9.40 -19.07
N GLU A 68 5.13 8.51 -20.06
CA GLU A 68 6.42 8.10 -20.62
C GLU A 68 7.27 9.24 -21.23
N LYS A 69 6.68 10.43 -21.38
CA LYS A 69 7.37 11.60 -21.98
C LYS A 69 8.47 12.20 -21.08
N ASP A 70 8.46 11.94 -19.77
CA ASP A 70 9.50 12.40 -18.84
C ASP A 70 9.99 11.26 -17.93
N PRO A 71 11.27 10.85 -18.03
CA PRO A 71 11.87 9.80 -17.19
C PRO A 71 11.82 10.09 -15.68
N THR A 72 11.94 11.35 -15.27
CA THR A 72 11.94 11.75 -13.85
C THR A 72 10.56 11.55 -13.24
N VAL A 73 9.53 11.98 -13.98
CA VAL A 73 8.12 11.81 -13.58
C VAL A 73 7.77 10.32 -13.56
N CYS A 74 8.17 9.55 -14.57
CA CYS A 74 7.99 8.09 -14.60
C CYS A 74 8.58 7.40 -13.37
N ASN A 75 9.81 7.74 -12.99
CA ASN A 75 10.46 7.13 -11.82
C ASN A 75 9.76 7.47 -10.50
N HIS A 76 9.38 8.74 -10.33
CA HIS A 76 8.66 9.19 -9.13
C HIS A 76 7.30 8.47 -9.00
N LEU A 77 6.58 8.32 -10.11
CA LEU A 77 5.27 7.67 -10.12
C LEU A 77 5.35 6.16 -10.01
N SER A 78 6.38 5.52 -10.59
CA SER A 78 6.67 4.12 -10.32
C SER A 78 6.91 3.89 -8.83
N SER A 79 7.74 4.71 -8.18
CA SER A 79 7.96 4.63 -6.74
C SER A 79 6.66 4.81 -5.93
N ARG A 80 5.86 5.82 -6.30
CA ARG A 80 4.55 6.07 -5.66
C ARG A 80 3.55 4.93 -5.88
N TYR A 81 3.51 4.35 -7.08
CA TYR A 81 2.68 3.21 -7.41
C TYR A 81 3.07 1.99 -6.57
N GLU A 82 4.36 1.70 -6.45
CA GLU A 82 4.86 0.61 -5.61
C GLU A 82 4.49 0.79 -4.15
N ALA A 83 4.65 2.00 -3.61
CA ALA A 83 4.27 2.33 -2.23
C ALA A 83 2.75 2.14 -2.00
N LEU A 84 1.91 2.57 -2.93
CA LEU A 84 0.45 2.37 -2.83
C LEU A 84 0.09 0.88 -2.89
N VAL A 85 0.70 0.10 -3.78
CA VAL A 85 0.48 -1.36 -3.82
C VAL A 85 0.87 -1.99 -2.48
N GLU A 86 1.99 -1.59 -1.89
CA GLU A 86 2.44 -2.09 -0.60
C GLU A 86 1.44 -1.76 0.54
N LEU A 87 1.03 -0.50 0.66
CA LEU A 87 0.05 -0.06 1.66
C LEU A 87 -1.27 -0.84 1.54
N ASN A 88 -1.72 -1.05 0.31
CA ASN A 88 -2.95 -1.77 0.02
C ASN A 88 -2.85 -3.24 0.45
N LEU A 89 -1.75 -3.90 0.09
CA LEU A 89 -1.49 -5.28 0.49
C LEU A 89 -1.37 -5.41 2.00
N CYS A 90 -0.70 -4.47 2.68
CA CYS A 90 -0.63 -4.42 4.15
C CYS A 90 -2.02 -4.45 4.78
N GLY A 91 -2.93 -3.59 4.32
CA GLY A 91 -4.30 -3.53 4.83
C GLY A 91 -5.12 -4.82 4.64
N TYR A 92 -4.80 -5.63 3.62
CA TYR A 92 -5.43 -6.93 3.40
C TYR A 92 -4.77 -8.09 4.13
N VAL A 93 -3.52 -7.95 4.59
CA VAL A 93 -2.77 -9.04 5.22
C VAL A 93 -2.77 -8.91 6.73
N GLU A 94 -2.57 -7.70 7.25
CA GLU A 94 -2.45 -7.42 8.69
C GLU A 94 -3.61 -7.96 9.54
N PRO A 95 -4.89 -7.82 9.14
CA PRO A 95 -6.00 -8.28 10.00
C PRO A 95 -6.30 -9.78 9.89
N PHE A 96 -5.62 -10.55 9.03
CA PHE A 96 -5.97 -11.95 8.76
C PHE A 96 -4.77 -12.90 8.90
N SER A 97 -4.96 -14.03 9.58
CA SER A 97 -3.91 -15.05 9.70
C SER A 97 -3.71 -15.90 8.43
N ARG A 98 -4.67 -15.88 7.51
CA ARG A 98 -4.62 -16.59 6.23
C ARG A 98 -5.43 -15.85 5.18
N VAL A 99 -4.84 -15.64 4.02
CA VAL A 99 -5.46 -14.93 2.90
C VAL A 99 -5.32 -15.73 1.60
N GLU A 100 -6.35 -15.69 0.76
CA GLU A 100 -6.29 -16.27 -0.58
C GLU A 100 -5.73 -15.25 -1.57
N ILE A 101 -4.57 -15.54 -2.17
CA ILE A 101 -3.85 -14.59 -3.02
C ILE A 101 -4.66 -14.22 -4.28
N SER A 102 -5.37 -15.18 -4.87
CA SER A 102 -6.27 -14.96 -6.01
C SER A 102 -7.41 -13.97 -5.66
N HIS A 103 -7.91 -13.99 -4.43
CA HIS A 103 -8.95 -13.09 -3.96
C HIS A 103 -8.41 -11.67 -3.82
N ILE A 104 -7.24 -11.49 -3.19
CA ILE A 104 -6.57 -10.19 -3.09
C ILE A 104 -6.28 -9.61 -4.47
N ALA A 105 -5.71 -10.42 -5.38
CA ALA A 105 -5.39 -10.01 -6.75
C ALA A 105 -6.61 -9.46 -7.50
N ARG A 106 -7.78 -10.08 -7.32
CA ARG A 106 -9.05 -9.61 -7.88
C ARG A 106 -9.53 -8.32 -7.22
N LEU A 107 -9.38 -8.15 -5.91
CA LEU A 107 -9.79 -6.95 -5.18
C LEU A 107 -8.98 -5.70 -5.61
N ILE A 108 -7.67 -5.85 -5.78
CA ILE A 108 -6.79 -4.72 -6.17
C ILE A 108 -6.57 -4.62 -7.69
N ASN A 109 -7.20 -5.52 -8.45
CA ASN A 109 -7.10 -5.60 -9.90
C ASN A 109 -5.64 -5.68 -10.41
N LEU A 110 -4.86 -6.63 -9.88
CA LEU A 110 -3.48 -6.89 -10.28
C LEU A 110 -3.24 -8.36 -10.61
N PRO A 111 -2.25 -8.69 -11.47
CA PRO A 111 -1.88 -10.07 -11.74
C PRO A 111 -1.41 -10.80 -10.49
N VAL A 112 -1.83 -12.06 -10.33
CA VAL A 112 -1.50 -12.90 -9.16
C VAL A 112 0.00 -12.95 -8.89
N HIS A 113 0.82 -13.17 -9.92
CA HIS A 113 2.28 -13.25 -9.78
C HIS A 113 2.92 -11.97 -9.20
N LEU A 114 2.35 -10.80 -9.51
CA LEU A 114 2.84 -9.52 -8.99
C LEU A 114 2.47 -9.38 -7.51
N VAL A 115 1.25 -9.80 -7.15
CA VAL A 115 0.78 -9.83 -5.77
C VAL A 115 1.63 -10.77 -4.93
N GLU A 116 1.89 -12.00 -5.40
CA GLU A 116 2.76 -12.97 -4.72
C GLU A 116 4.15 -12.40 -4.45
N LYS A 117 4.76 -11.79 -5.47
CA LYS A 117 6.08 -11.15 -5.33
C LYS A 117 6.05 -10.04 -4.28
N ARG A 118 5.03 -9.18 -4.30
CA ARG A 118 4.94 -8.06 -3.36
C ARG A 118 4.63 -8.52 -1.94
N LEU A 119 3.75 -9.51 -1.77
CA LEU A 119 3.47 -10.13 -0.49
C LEU A 119 4.71 -10.79 0.11
N THR A 120 5.52 -11.48 -0.70
CA THR A 120 6.79 -12.07 -0.24
C THR A 120 7.73 -11.01 0.32
N LEU A 121 7.91 -9.89 -0.40
CA LEU A 121 8.74 -8.78 0.06
C LEU A 121 8.18 -8.14 1.33
N LEU A 122 6.86 -7.99 1.42
CA LEU A 122 6.19 -7.44 2.58
C LEU A 122 6.37 -8.34 3.82
N SER A 123 6.19 -9.65 3.67
CA SER A 123 6.42 -10.62 4.75
C SER A 123 7.87 -10.59 5.25
N ILE A 124 8.85 -10.50 4.33
CA ILE A 124 10.26 -10.35 4.72
C ILE A 124 10.48 -9.04 5.48
N LYS A 125 9.91 -7.92 5.02
CA LYS A 125 10.05 -6.61 5.65
C LYS A 125 9.45 -6.58 7.06
N ILE A 126 8.24 -7.11 7.23
CA ILE A 126 7.56 -7.22 8.53
C ILE A 126 8.40 -8.09 9.48
N LEU A 127 8.82 -9.28 9.04
CA LEU A 127 9.65 -10.17 9.85
C LEU A 127 10.97 -9.49 10.25
N MET A 128 11.64 -8.79 9.33
CA MET A 128 12.88 -8.06 9.64
C MET A 128 12.67 -6.95 10.66
N LEU A 129 11.55 -6.21 10.59
CA LEU A 129 11.20 -5.17 11.56
C LEU A 129 10.96 -5.77 12.95
N GLU A 130 10.17 -6.86 13.03
CA GLU A 130 9.90 -7.57 14.28
C GLU A 130 11.20 -8.09 14.92
N ILE A 131 12.11 -8.67 14.12
CA ILE A 131 13.44 -9.10 14.58
C ILE A 131 14.25 -7.92 15.12
N LEU A 132 14.30 -6.79 14.38
CA LEU A 132 15.06 -5.61 14.79
C LEU A 132 14.53 -5.02 16.11
N GLU A 133 13.22 -4.93 16.28
CA GLU A 133 12.59 -4.48 17.52
C GLU A 133 12.89 -5.42 18.69
N SER A 134 12.81 -6.73 18.45
CA SER A 134 13.11 -7.78 19.44
C SER A 134 14.57 -7.69 19.92
N LEU A 135 15.51 -7.42 19.01
CA LEU A 135 16.93 -7.25 19.33
C LEU A 135 17.26 -5.93 20.04
N ASN A 136 16.45 -4.89 19.84
CA ASN A 136 16.65 -3.58 20.47
C ASN A 136 16.06 -3.49 21.89
N GLY A 137 15.34 -4.52 22.34
CA GLY A 137 14.82 -4.64 23.70
C GLY A 137 15.93 -4.86 24.74
N PRO A 138 15.74 -4.43 26.00
CA PRO A 138 16.77 -4.49 27.05
C PRO A 138 17.21 -5.91 27.42
N THR A 139 16.53 -6.94 26.93
CA THR A 139 16.69 -8.34 27.35
C THR A 139 17.15 -9.29 26.22
N GLY A 140 17.26 -8.82 24.98
CA GLY A 140 17.89 -9.56 23.86
C GLY A 140 17.20 -10.87 23.42
N TYR A 141 15.92 -11.06 23.72
CA TYR A 141 15.17 -12.23 23.27
C TYR A 141 14.68 -12.07 21.83
N LEU A 142 14.58 -13.19 21.11
CA LEU A 142 13.98 -13.26 19.78
C LEU A 142 12.72 -14.12 19.84
N PHE A 143 11.55 -13.54 19.55
CA PHE A 143 10.32 -14.30 19.39
C PHE A 143 10.24 -14.83 17.96
N VAL A 144 10.21 -16.16 17.81
CA VAL A 144 10.07 -16.82 16.49
C VAL A 144 8.73 -17.54 16.47
N HIS A 145 7.79 -17.02 15.70
CA HIS A 145 6.52 -17.70 15.45
C HIS A 145 6.72 -18.83 14.42
N ILE A 146 6.74 -20.08 14.91
CA ILE A 146 6.74 -21.27 14.05
C ILE A 146 5.30 -21.55 13.64
N PHE A 147 4.98 -21.30 12.37
CA PHE A 147 3.70 -21.71 11.80
C PHE A 147 3.78 -23.17 11.39
N GLU A 148 3.12 -24.06 12.13
CA GLU A 148 2.85 -25.41 11.65
C GLU A 148 1.89 -25.31 10.45
N THR A 149 2.35 -25.78 9.29
CA THR A 149 1.47 -25.94 8.14
C THR A 149 0.59 -27.16 8.40
N PRO A 150 -0.75 -27.00 8.48
CA PRO A 150 -1.62 -28.16 8.59
C PRO A 150 -1.44 -29.04 7.33
N PRO A 151 -1.53 -30.37 7.49
CA PRO A 151 -1.32 -31.33 6.40
C PRO A 151 -2.33 -31.18 5.25
#